data_AF-A0A7F5R3K4-F1
#
_entry.id   AF-A0A7F5R3K4-F1
#
_cell.length_a   1.000
_cell.length_b   1.000
_cell.length_c   1.000
_cell.angle_alpha   90.00
_cell.angle_beta   90.00
_cell.angle_gamma   90.00
#
_symmetry.space_group_name_H-M   'P 1'
#
loop_
_entity.id
_entity.type
_entity.pdbx_description
1 polymer ?
#
loop_
_entity_poly.entity_id
_entity_poly.type
_entity_poly.pdbx_seq_one_letter_code
_entity_poly.pdbx_strand_id
1 'polypeptide(L)'
;MTLIMSKVVRNTYKNLIYGPINSQHSKRIQIRKASTMIKTKFEGKIKQITMCDLKTRNALSINMMETLIKEITADQDFSNLRAIVISAEGPVFSAGHNLKELKSELGKAQYEKLKWMD
;
A
#
# COMPACT_ATOMS: atom_id res chain seq x y z
N MET A 1 -11.22 -32.64 15.56
CA MET A 1 -11.82 -33.23 14.33
C MET A 1 -11.22 -32.48 13.14
N THR A 2 -10.06 -32.91 12.67
CA THR A 2 -9.23 -32.15 11.71
C THR A 2 -9.49 -32.68 10.31
N LEU A 3 -10.11 -31.86 9.46
CA LEU A 3 -10.51 -32.24 8.11
C LEU A 3 -9.31 -32.19 7.17
N ILE A 4 -8.75 -33.35 6.83
CA ILE A 4 -7.67 -33.49 5.85
C ILE A 4 -8.26 -33.31 4.45
N MET A 5 -8.14 -32.12 3.87
CA MET A 5 -8.60 -31.87 2.51
C MET A 5 -7.63 -32.44 1.47
N SER A 6 -8.20 -33.17 0.50
CA SER A 6 -7.45 -33.80 -0.58
C SER A 6 -6.70 -32.76 -1.42
N LYS A 7 -5.62 -33.20 -2.07
CA LYS A 7 -4.67 -32.35 -2.80
C LYS A 7 -5.35 -31.54 -3.91
N VAL A 8 -6.42 -32.08 -4.51
CA VAL A 8 -7.21 -31.44 -5.56
C VAL A 8 -7.98 -30.24 -5.01
N VAL A 9 -8.67 -30.42 -3.87
CA VAL A 9 -9.46 -29.36 -3.23
C VAL A 9 -8.58 -28.18 -2.80
N ARG A 10 -7.39 -28.45 -2.25
CA ARG A 10 -6.42 -27.40 -1.87
C ARG A 10 -5.96 -26.56 -3.06
N ASN A 11 -5.89 -27.14 -4.26
CA ASN A 11 -5.40 -26.45 -5.44
C ASN A 11 -6.46 -25.50 -6.02
N THR A 12 -7.73 -25.88 -5.93
CA THR A 12 -8.86 -25.02 -6.34
C THR A 12 -8.98 -23.78 -5.46
N TYR A 13 -8.86 -23.92 -4.13
CA TYR A 13 -8.86 -22.76 -3.22
C TYR A 13 -7.67 -21.83 -3.44
N LYS A 14 -6.49 -22.36 -3.79
CA LYS A 14 -5.34 -21.54 -4.15
C LYS A 14 -5.57 -20.77 -5.45
N ASN A 15 -6.18 -21.36 -6.47
CA ASN A 15 -6.50 -20.65 -7.71
C ASN A 15 -7.59 -19.58 -7.53
N LEU A 16 -8.55 -19.77 -6.62
CA LEU A 16 -9.54 -18.74 -6.29
C LEU A 16 -8.90 -17.51 -5.59
N ILE A 17 -7.87 -17.71 -4.78
CA ILE A 17 -7.21 -16.60 -4.05
C ILE A 17 -6.07 -15.97 -4.87
N TYR A 18 -5.37 -16.75 -5.71
CA TYR A 18 -4.12 -16.31 -6.35
C TYR A 18 -4.13 -16.34 -7.89
N GLY A 19 -5.21 -16.78 -8.55
CA GLY A 19 -5.31 -16.90 -10.00
C GLY A 19 -4.44 -18.02 -10.61
N PRO A 20 -4.67 -18.42 -11.89
CA PRO A 20 -3.96 -19.54 -12.49
C PRO A 20 -2.53 -19.16 -12.88
N ILE A 21 -1.56 -19.97 -12.44
CA ILE A 21 -0.14 -19.81 -12.73
C ILE A 21 0.20 -20.63 -13.98
N ASN A 22 0.34 -19.99 -15.14
CA ASN A 22 0.92 -20.63 -16.32
C ASN A 22 2.46 -20.57 -16.27
N SER A 23 3.08 -21.76 -16.33
CA SER A 23 4.53 -21.95 -16.26
C SER A 23 5.18 -21.83 -17.64
N GLN A 24 6.07 -20.86 -17.84
CA GLN A 24 7.26 -20.97 -18.72
C GLN A 24 8.15 -19.72 -18.53
N HIS A 25 8.84 -19.61 -17.38
CA HIS A 25 10.17 -18.97 -17.23
C HIS A 25 10.47 -18.74 -15.74
N SER A 26 11.47 -19.46 -15.25
CA SER A 26 11.94 -19.48 -13.88
C SER A 26 12.55 -18.14 -13.46
N LYS A 27 11.73 -17.14 -13.11
CA LYS A 27 12.20 -15.97 -12.35
C LYS A 27 12.03 -16.26 -10.87
N ARG A 28 13.16 -16.39 -10.19
CA ARG A 28 13.34 -16.50 -8.74
C ARG A 28 12.33 -15.61 -8.00
N ILE A 29 11.22 -16.19 -7.53
CA ILE A 29 10.23 -15.47 -6.73
C ILE A 29 10.88 -15.24 -5.36
N GLN A 30 11.58 -14.12 -5.22
CA GLN A 30 11.86 -13.57 -3.90
C GLN A 30 10.50 -13.25 -3.30
N ILE A 31 10.07 -14.00 -2.29
CA ILE A 31 8.89 -13.66 -1.49
C ILE A 31 9.22 -12.34 -0.80
N ARG A 32 8.88 -11.22 -1.45
CA ARG A 32 9.11 -9.89 -0.91
C ARG A 32 8.27 -9.78 0.35
N LYS A 33 8.92 -9.75 1.51
CA LYS A 33 8.29 -9.37 2.78
C LYS A 33 7.46 -8.11 2.51
N ALA A 34 6.16 -8.16 2.80
CA ALA A 34 5.27 -7.01 2.65
C ALA A 34 5.94 -5.83 3.35
N SER A 35 6.34 -4.84 2.57
CA SER A 35 7.10 -3.70 3.10
C SER A 35 6.07 -2.76 3.71
N THR A 36 6.05 -2.66 5.04
CA THR A 36 5.25 -1.68 5.76
C THR A 36 5.71 -0.29 5.34
N MET A 37 4.85 0.46 4.67
CA MET A 37 5.16 1.80 4.16
C MET A 37 4.85 2.90 5.17
N ILE A 38 3.92 2.64 6.10
CA ILE A 38 3.44 3.60 7.08
C ILE A 38 3.29 2.91 8.45
N LYS A 39 3.63 3.64 9.50
CA LYS A 39 3.32 3.31 10.90
C LYS A 39 2.34 4.35 11.43
N THR A 40 1.44 3.95 12.33
CA THR A 40 0.52 4.87 12.99
C THR A 40 0.57 4.70 14.50
N LYS A 41 0.40 5.80 15.22
CA LYS A 41 0.23 5.82 16.68
C LYS A 41 -0.68 6.96 17.09
N PHE A 42 -1.29 6.83 18.26
CA PHE A 42 -2.07 7.89 18.90
C PHE A 42 -1.34 8.41 20.13
N GLU A 43 -1.28 9.73 20.27
CA GLU A 43 -0.78 10.42 21.44
C GLU A 43 -1.85 11.42 21.89
N GLY A 44 -2.63 11.02 22.90
CA GLY A 44 -3.80 11.79 23.34
C GLY A 44 -4.83 11.94 22.21
N LYS A 45 -5.07 13.20 21.80
CA LYS A 45 -6.03 13.56 20.73
C LYS A 45 -5.37 13.75 19.36
N ILE A 46 -4.13 13.29 19.20
CA ILE A 46 -3.34 13.46 17.98
C ILE A 46 -3.03 12.08 17.39
N LYS A 47 -3.31 11.88 16.11
CA LYS A 47 -2.83 10.71 15.34
C LYS A 47 -1.52 11.08 14.66
N GLN A 48 -0.46 10.32 14.90
CA GLN A 48 0.78 10.44 14.16
C GLN A 48 0.86 9.33 13.12
N ILE A 49 1.06 9.72 11.86
CA ILE A 49 1.29 8.85 10.71
C ILE A 49 2.75 9.04 10.31
N THR A 50 3.53 7.96 10.26
CA THR A 50 4.96 8.01 9.94
C THR A 50 5.24 7.18 8.69
N MET A 51 5.65 7.83 7.59
CA MET A 51 6.13 7.15 6.39
C MET A 51 7.48 6.49 6.67
N CYS A 52 7.63 5.21 6.36
CA CYS A 52 8.82 4.42 6.65
C CYS A 52 9.27 3.52 5.49
N ASP A 53 8.92 3.87 4.25
CA ASP A 53 9.46 3.19 3.06
C ASP A 53 10.87 3.71 2.72
N LEU A 54 11.84 3.31 3.54
CA LEU A 54 13.24 3.74 3.43
C LEU A 54 13.87 3.35 2.08
N LYS A 55 13.41 2.26 1.46
CA LYS A 55 13.96 1.79 0.17
C LYS A 55 13.70 2.76 -0.97
N THR A 56 12.54 3.41 -0.95
CA THR A 56 12.15 4.41 -1.95
C THR A 56 12.37 5.84 -1.47
N ARG A 57 12.87 6.01 -0.23
CA ARG A 57 12.92 7.29 0.48
C ARG A 57 11.53 7.94 0.54
N ASN A 58 10.53 7.14 0.91
CA ASN A 58 9.12 7.54 1.01
C ASN A 58 8.60 8.17 -0.29
N ALA A 59 8.89 7.55 -1.45
CA ALA A 59 8.38 8.06 -2.72
C ALA A 59 6.84 8.11 -2.70
N LEU A 60 6.25 9.21 -3.18
CA LEU A 60 4.80 9.39 -3.29
C LEU A 60 4.26 8.64 -4.50
N SER A 61 4.44 7.32 -4.48
CA SER A 61 3.78 6.38 -5.37
C SER A 61 2.27 6.36 -5.09
N ILE A 62 1.49 5.88 -6.05
CA ILE A 62 0.05 5.67 -5.87
C ILE A 62 -0.26 4.87 -4.61
N ASN A 63 0.46 3.76 -4.39
CA ASN A 63 0.25 2.92 -3.23
C ASN A 63 0.49 3.68 -1.91
N MET A 64 1.53 4.53 -1.85
CA MET A 64 1.79 5.39 -0.69
C MET A 64 0.65 6.40 -0.48
N MET A 65 0.20 7.08 -1.55
CA MET A 65 -0.89 8.06 -1.48
C MET A 65 -2.22 7.42 -1.07
N GLU A 66 -2.59 6.28 -1.65
CA GLU A 66 -3.79 5.53 -1.27
C GLU A 66 -3.73 5.09 0.19
N THR A 67 -2.56 4.63 0.66
CA THR A 67 -2.37 4.26 2.07
C THR A 67 -2.47 5.48 2.98
N LEU A 68 -1.88 6.63 2.61
CA LEU A 68 -2.01 7.88 3.36
C LEU A 68 -3.47 8.34 3.45
N ILE A 69 -4.20 8.36 2.33
CA ILE A 69 -5.61 8.74 2.30
C ILE A 69 -6.41 7.83 3.22
N LYS A 70 -6.22 6.50 3.11
CA LYS A 70 -6.88 5.52 3.97
C LYS A 70 -6.60 5.79 5.45
N GLU A 71 -5.36 6.04 5.83
CA GLU A 71 -5.02 6.30 7.23
C GLU A 71 -5.52 7.66 7.72
N ILE A 72 -5.59 8.68 6.86
CA ILE A 72 -6.13 9.98 7.22
C ILE A 72 -7.65 9.89 7.45
N THR A 73 -8.37 9.13 6.63
CA THR A 73 -9.83 9.03 6.70
C THR A 73 -10.33 7.93 7.63
N ALA A 74 -9.47 7.01 8.08
CA ALA A 74 -9.84 5.89 8.95
C ALA A 74 -10.56 6.31 10.23
N ASP A 75 -10.25 7.50 10.76
CA ASP A 75 -10.73 7.98 12.06
C ASP A 75 -11.66 9.20 11.92
N GLN A 76 -12.28 9.38 10.76
CA GLN A 76 -13.17 10.52 10.47
C GLN A 76 -14.34 10.66 11.46
N ASP A 77 -14.84 9.53 11.98
CA ASP A 77 -15.95 9.49 12.92
C ASP A 77 -15.47 9.56 14.40
N PHE A 78 -14.17 9.61 14.63
CA PHE A 78 -13.60 9.69 15.98
C PHE A 78 -13.60 11.14 16.48
N SER A 79 -14.66 11.52 17.19
CA SER A 79 -14.88 12.89 17.72
C SER A 79 -13.77 13.43 18.64
N ASN A 80 -12.93 12.55 19.18
CA ASN A 80 -11.80 12.92 20.03
C ASN A 80 -10.50 13.21 19.26
N LEU A 81 -10.42 12.94 17.95
CA LEU A 81 -9.28 13.32 17.11
C LEU A 81 -9.30 14.83 16.86
N ARG A 82 -8.17 15.50 17.11
CA ARG A 82 -8.05 16.97 16.95
C ARG A 82 -7.01 17.37 15.92
N ALA A 83 -6.01 16.52 15.69
CA ALA A 83 -4.98 16.77 14.70
C ALA A 83 -4.40 15.46 14.18
N ILE A 84 -3.92 15.49 12.94
CA ILE A 84 -3.12 14.42 12.34
C ILE A 84 -1.76 15.02 12.01
N VAL A 85 -0.68 14.39 12.48
CA VAL A 85 0.69 14.76 12.17
C VAL A 85 1.27 13.72 11.22
N ILE A 86 1.68 14.17 10.03
CA ILE A 86 2.40 13.32 9.08
C ILE A 86 3.90 13.55 9.26
N SER A 87 4.63 12.46 9.44
CA SER A 87 6.07 12.42 9.71
C SER A 87 6.75 11.37 8.84
N ALA A 88 8.07 11.36 8.83
CA ALA A 88 8.85 10.45 8.00
C ALA A 88 10.05 9.89 8.78
N GLU A 89 10.34 8.61 8.58
CA GLU A 89 11.62 8.01 8.92
C GLU A 89 12.61 8.18 7.75
N GLY A 90 13.88 8.35 8.10
CA GLY A 90 14.97 8.48 7.15
C GLY A 90 15.44 9.93 6.96
N PRO A 91 16.38 10.15 6.02
CA PRO A 91 17.09 11.43 5.89
C PRO A 91 16.25 12.54 5.24
N VAL A 92 15.12 12.19 4.63
CA VAL A 92 14.23 13.11 3.91
C VAL A 92 12.78 12.77 4.21
N PHE A 93 11.87 13.74 4.08
CA PHE A 93 10.45 13.51 4.24
C PHE A 93 9.91 12.57 3.16
N SER A 94 10.03 12.97 1.89
CA SER A 94 9.75 12.15 0.72
C SER A 94 10.72 12.45 -0.42
N ALA A 95 10.91 11.49 -1.32
CA ALA A 95 11.66 11.68 -2.57
C ALA A 95 10.82 12.35 -3.67
N GLY A 96 9.62 12.84 -3.35
CA GLY A 96 8.66 13.37 -4.31
C GLY A 96 7.88 12.30 -5.07
N HIS A 97 7.13 12.73 -6.09
CA HIS A 97 6.40 11.82 -6.97
C HIS A 97 7.35 10.94 -7.78
N ASN A 98 6.97 9.67 -7.92
CA ASN A 98 7.62 8.80 -8.87
C ASN A 98 7.15 9.14 -10.29
N LEU A 99 7.85 10.06 -10.98
CA LEU A 99 7.55 10.46 -12.37
C LEU A 99 7.51 9.28 -13.37
N LYS A 100 8.01 8.09 -13.00
CA LYS A 100 7.87 6.87 -13.80
C LYS A 100 6.42 6.37 -13.88
N GLU A 101 5.59 6.71 -12.90
CA GLU A 101 4.16 6.33 -12.89
C GLU A 101 3.35 7.12 -13.93
N LEU A 102 3.77 8.35 -14.28
CA LEU A 102 3.18 9.17 -15.34
C LEU A 102 3.47 8.69 -16.77
N LYS A 103 4.46 7.81 -16.97
CA LYS A 103 4.93 7.39 -18.31
C LYS A 103 4.36 6.04 -18.78
N SER A 104 3.61 5.32 -17.95
CA SER A 104 2.93 4.10 -18.38
C SER A 104 1.51 4.43 -18.86
N GLU A 105 0.87 3.57 -19.66
CA GLU A 105 -0.53 3.76 -20.07
C GLU A 105 -1.49 3.92 -18.87
N LEU A 106 -1.12 3.42 -17.67
CA LEU A 106 -1.81 3.70 -16.40
C LEU A 106 -1.74 5.17 -15.96
N GLY A 107 -0.64 5.87 -16.27
CA GLY A 107 -0.45 7.29 -15.92
C GLY A 107 -1.44 8.22 -16.60
N LYS A 108 -1.94 7.87 -17.80
CA LYS A 108 -2.97 8.64 -18.51
C LYS A 108 -4.35 8.52 -17.84
N ALA A 109 -4.78 7.29 -17.54
CA ALA A 109 -6.05 7.06 -16.83
C ALA A 109 -6.03 7.66 -15.41
N GLN A 110 -4.86 7.72 -14.78
CA GLN A 110 -4.67 8.31 -13.45
C GLN A 110 -4.69 9.85 -13.47
N TYR A 111 -4.10 10.48 -14.48
CA TYR A 111 -4.19 11.93 -14.68
C TYR A 111 -5.64 12.38 -14.90
N GLU A 112 -6.42 11.60 -15.64
CA GLU A 112 -7.85 11.87 -15.86
C GLU A 112 -8.65 11.79 -14.56
N LYS A 113 -8.37 10.84 -13.66
CA LYS A 113 -9.07 10.72 -12.36
C LYS A 113 -8.78 11.89 -11.41
N LEU A 114 -7.55 12.41 -11.41
CA LEU A 114 -7.16 13.56 -10.60
C LEU A 114 -7.81 14.87 -11.10
N LYS A 115 -8.08 14.99 -12.40
CA LYS A 115 -8.71 16.17 -13.01
C LYS A 115 -10.14 16.45 -12.53
N TRP A 116 -10.83 15.46 -11.96
CA TRP A 116 -12.20 15.60 -11.43
C TRP A 116 -12.25 15.87 -9.92
N MET A 117 -11.09 16.01 -9.27
CA MET A 117 -10.97 16.20 -7.82
C MET A 117 -10.54 17.63 -7.41
N ASP A 118 -10.38 18.54 -8.38
CA ASP A 118 -10.28 20.00 -8.20
C ASP A 118 -11.65 20.66 -8.44
#